data_AF-A0A5N7ZM81-F1
#
_entry.id   AF-A0A5N7ZM81-F1
#
_cell.length_a   1.000
_cell.length_b   1.000
_cell.length_c   1.000
_cell.angle_alpha   90.00
_cell.angle_beta   90.00
_cell.angle_gamma   90.00
#
_symmetry.space_group_name_H-M   'P 1'
#
loop_
_entity.id
_entity.type
_entity.pdbx_description
1 polymer ?
#
loop_
_entity_poly.entity_id
_entity_poly.type
_entity_poly.pdbx_seq_one_letter_code
_entity_poly.pdbx_strand_id
1 'polypeptide(L)'
;MRLHRNLVFTVINSIMAIFNEGEYADKVVARALKKDKRWGSHDRKFVAETIYEIVRWKRLYTEIAEVKEPYDRDNVWRIFAVWAVL
;
A
#
# COMPACT_ATOMS: atom_id res chain seq x y z
N MET A 1 4.63 5.24 15.20
CA MET A 1 3.93 5.73 13.98
C MET A 1 2.44 5.79 14.26
N ARG A 2 1.74 6.88 13.90
CA ARG A 2 0.28 6.95 14.04
C ARG A 2 -0.37 6.65 12.70
N LEU A 3 -1.15 5.57 12.63
CA LEU A 3 -1.83 5.16 11.39
C LEU A 3 -3.16 5.89 11.27
N HIS A 4 -3.25 6.79 10.29
CA HIS A 4 -4.49 7.49 9.97
C HIS A 4 -5.29 6.68 8.95
N ARG A 5 -6.56 6.43 9.29
CA ARG A 5 -7.47 5.55 8.53
C ARG A 5 -7.48 5.87 7.04
N ASN A 6 -7.64 7.14 6.66
CA ASN A 6 -7.69 7.59 5.26
C ASN A 6 -6.40 7.29 4.47
N LEU A 7 -5.23 7.43 5.10
CA LEU A 7 -3.93 7.15 4.47
C LEU A 7 -3.79 5.66 4.24
N VAL A 8 -4.06 4.84 5.27
CA VAL A 8 -3.99 3.38 5.18
C VAL A 8 -4.94 2.86 4.11
N PHE A 9 -6.19 3.32 4.06
CA PHE A 9 -7.11 2.94 2.98
C PHE A 9 -6.59 3.29 1.60
N THR A 10 -5.85 4.38 1.47
CA THR A 10 -5.25 4.75 0.17
C THR A 10 -4.13 3.79 -0.20
N VAL A 11 -3.26 3.44 0.75
CA VAL A 11 -2.25 2.39 0.55
C VAL A 11 -2.90 1.07 0.12
N ILE A 12 -3.90 0.58 0.85
CA ILE A 12 -4.58 -0.70 0.52
C ILE A 12 -5.15 -0.69 -0.90
N ASN A 13 -5.84 0.40 -1.30
CA ASN A 13 -6.39 0.50 -2.66
C ASN A 13 -5.28 0.59 -3.72
N SER A 14 -4.18 1.29 -3.42
CA SER A 14 -3.03 1.37 -4.31
C SER A 14 -2.37 0.01 -4.50
N ILE A 15 -2.20 -0.78 -3.44
CA ILE A 15 -1.62 -2.12 -3.54
C ILE A 15 -2.52 -3.06 -4.35
N MET A 16 -3.84 -3.00 -4.16
CA MET A 16 -4.79 -3.76 -4.99
C MET A 16 -4.62 -3.45 -6.49
N ALA A 17 -4.56 -2.17 -6.86
CA ALA A 17 -4.37 -1.75 -8.26
C ALA A 17 -3.02 -2.25 -8.83
N ILE A 18 -1.94 -2.17 -8.06
CA ILE A 18 -0.62 -2.59 -8.53
C ILE A 18 -0.55 -4.12 -8.65
N PHE A 19 -1.05 -4.85 -7.66
CA PHE A 19 -0.86 -6.31 -7.58
C PHE A 19 -1.83 -7.09 -8.46
N ASN A 20 -3.09 -6.64 -8.58
CA ASN A 20 -4.09 -7.36 -9.36
C ASN A 20 -4.29 -6.78 -10.77
N GLU A 21 -4.27 -5.45 -10.90
CA GLU A 21 -4.56 -4.78 -12.19
C GLU A 21 -3.27 -4.52 -12.99
N GLY A 22 -2.10 -4.83 -12.43
CA GLY A 22 -0.80 -4.65 -13.07
C GLY A 22 -0.42 -3.18 -13.31
N GLU A 23 -1.06 -2.24 -12.60
CA GLU A 23 -0.74 -0.83 -12.74
C GLU A 23 0.68 -0.51 -12.24
N TYR A 24 1.38 0.36 -12.95
CA TYR A 24 2.72 0.79 -12.55
C TYR A 24 2.69 1.59 -11.24
N ALA A 25 3.59 1.24 -10.31
CA ALA A 25 3.62 1.81 -8.97
C ALA A 25 3.81 3.34 -8.95
N ASP A 26 4.67 3.88 -9.82
CA ASP A 26 4.92 5.33 -9.95
C ASP A 26 3.65 6.08 -10.35
N LYS A 27 2.87 5.54 -11.29
CA LYS A 27 1.59 6.10 -11.73
C LYS A 27 0.55 6.05 -10.61
N VAL A 28 0.45 4.92 -9.91
CA VAL A 28 -0.49 4.74 -8.80
C VAL A 28 -0.17 5.66 -7.63
N VAL A 29 1.12 5.82 -7.28
CA VAL A 29 1.56 6.76 -6.23
C VAL A 29 1.21 8.20 -6.64
N ALA A 30 1.53 8.61 -7.87
CA ALA A 30 1.20 9.96 -8.35
C ALA A 30 -0.32 10.25 -8.27
N ARG A 31 -1.16 9.26 -8.60
CA ARG A 31 -2.62 9.34 -8.47
C ARG A 31 -3.06 9.40 -7.01
N ALA A 32 -2.49 8.56 -6.15
CA ALA A 32 -2.79 8.52 -4.71
C ALA A 32 -2.47 9.86 -4.02
N LEU A 33 -1.33 10.48 -4.33
CA LEU A 33 -0.93 11.76 -3.75
C LEU A 33 -1.83 12.92 -4.21
N LYS A 34 -2.44 12.83 -5.38
CA LYS A 34 -3.39 13.84 -5.88
C LYS A 34 -4.81 13.67 -5.32
N LYS A 35 -5.09 12.57 -4.63
CA LYS A 35 -6.44 12.20 -4.16
C LYS A 35 -7.02 13.17 -3.13
N ASP A 36 -6.20 13.62 -2.17
CA ASP A 36 -6.64 14.56 -1.14
C ASP A 36 -5.67 15.76 -1.07
N LYS A 37 -6.21 16.96 -1.27
CA LYS A 37 -5.45 18.21 -1.21
C LYS A 37 -5.08 18.60 0.23
N ARG A 38 -5.78 18.07 1.24
CA ARG A 38 -5.57 18.39 2.66
C ARG A 38 -4.33 17.72 3.25
N TRP A 39 -3.78 16.72 2.57
CA TRP A 39 -2.60 15.99 3.05
C TRP A 39 -1.36 16.86 3.03
N GLY A 40 -0.69 16.92 4.18
CA GLY A 40 0.59 17.58 4.35
C GLY A 40 1.75 16.76 3.77
N SER A 41 2.97 17.28 3.90
CA SER A 41 4.19 16.59 3.44
C SER A 41 4.38 15.23 4.13
N HIS A 42 4.06 15.14 5.43
CA HIS A 42 4.19 13.90 6.20
C HIS A 42 3.23 12.80 5.73
N ASP A 43 1.95 13.14 5.51
CA ASP A 43 0.95 12.21 5.00
C ASP A 43 1.32 11.68 3.61
N ARG A 44 1.78 12.58 2.74
CA ARG A 44 2.22 12.24 1.37
C ARG A 44 3.44 11.33 1.39
N LYS A 45 4.41 11.64 2.26
CA LYS A 45 5.61 10.84 2.47
C LYS A 45 5.22 9.43 2.94
N PHE A 46 4.38 9.33 3.97
CA PHE A 46 3.88 8.04 4.47
C PHE A 46 3.26 7.20 3.37
N VAL A 47 2.30 7.75 2.60
CA VAL A 47 1.62 7.00 1.54
C VAL A 47 2.61 6.52 0.47
N ALA A 48 3.51 7.39 0.02
CA ALA A 48 4.48 7.02 -1.01
C ALA A 48 5.47 5.95 -0.52
N GLU A 49 6.08 6.15 0.66
CA GLU A 49 7.05 5.23 1.23
C GLU A 49 6.44 3.85 1.47
N THR A 50 5.27 3.78 2.10
CA THR A 50 4.61 2.50 2.38
C THR A 50 4.25 1.75 1.11
N ILE A 51 3.73 2.43 0.08
CA ILE A 51 3.42 1.77 -1.20
C ILE A 51 4.69 1.21 -1.82
N TYR A 52 5.76 2.00 -1.92
CA TYR A 52 7.00 1.54 -2.52
C TYR A 52 7.66 0.41 -1.73
N GLU A 53 7.60 0.46 -0.41
CA GLU A 53 8.18 -0.58 0.44
C GLU A 53 7.43 -1.91 0.30
N ILE A 54 6.09 -1.89 0.32
CA ILE A 54 5.27 -3.09 0.09
C ILE A 54 5.50 -3.66 -1.31
N VAL A 55 5.56 -2.81 -2.35
CA VAL A 55 5.82 -3.25 -3.72
C VAL A 55 7.23 -3.83 -3.84
N ARG A 56 8.24 -3.19 -3.24
CA ARG A 56 9.64 -3.64 -3.27
C ARG A 56 9.81 -5.00 -2.62
N TRP A 57 9.16 -5.23 -1.48
CA TRP A 57 9.26 -6.47 -0.72
C TRP A 57 8.06 -7.41 -0.91
N LYS A 58 7.35 -7.29 -2.04
CA LYS A 58 6.13 -8.05 -2.34
C LYS A 58 6.28 -9.53 -1.97
N ARG A 59 7.29 -10.20 -2.52
CA ARG A 59 7.54 -11.65 -2.29
C ARG A 59 7.71 -12.00 -0.81
N LEU A 60 8.44 -11.18 -0.05
CA LEU A 60 8.69 -11.41 1.37
C LEU A 60 7.39 -11.25 2.17
N TYR A 61 6.68 -10.15 1.96
CA TYR A 61 5.47 -9.88 2.73
C TYR A 61 4.33 -10.83 2.39
N THR A 62 4.20 -11.26 1.13
CA THR A 62 3.20 -12.26 0.74
C THR A 62 3.49 -13.64 1.33
N GLU A 63 4.78 -14.01 1.44
CA GLU A 63 5.20 -15.26 2.05
C GLU A 63 4.87 -15.28 3.56
N ILE A 64 5.27 -14.24 4.29
CA ILE A 64 4.98 -14.12 5.74
C ILE A 64 3.48 -14.03 5.99
N ALA A 65 2.74 -13.33 5.12
CA ALA A 65 1.29 -13.23 5.22
C ALA A 65 0.56 -14.51 4.80
N GLU A 66 1.24 -15.50 4.23
CA GLU A 66 0.66 -16.75 3.69
C GLU A 66 -0.50 -16.48 2.71
N VAL A 67 -0.31 -15.50 1.81
CA VAL A 67 -1.31 -15.12 0.80
C VAL A 67 -0.78 -15.34 -0.62
N LYS A 68 -1.68 -15.61 -1.56
CA LYS A 68 -1.35 -15.88 -2.97
C LYS A 68 -2.28 -15.10 -3.89
N GLU A 69 -1.84 -14.92 -5.14
CA GLU A 69 -2.64 -14.29 -6.18
C GLU A 69 -3.82 -15.19 -6.61
N PRO A 70 -4.98 -14.60 -6.95
CA PRO A 70 -5.31 -13.17 -6.91
C PRO A 70 -5.58 -12.66 -5.49
N TYR A 71 -5.22 -11.41 -5.18
CA TYR A 71 -5.41 -10.85 -3.82
C TYR A 71 -6.81 -10.27 -3.66
N ASP A 72 -7.50 -10.62 -2.58
CA ASP A 72 -8.65 -9.85 -2.11
C ASP A 72 -8.22 -8.72 -1.15
N ARG A 73 -9.20 -7.93 -0.67
CA ARG A 73 -8.91 -6.83 0.24
C ARG A 73 -8.34 -7.31 1.58
N ASP A 74 -8.79 -8.46 2.09
CA ASP A 74 -8.31 -9.02 3.36
C ASP A 74 -6.87 -9.52 3.25
N ASN A 75 -6.51 -10.08 2.09
CA ASN A 75 -5.16 -10.48 1.75
C ASN A 75 -4.21 -9.27 1.80
N VAL A 76 -4.61 -8.15 1.18
CA VAL A 76 -3.81 -6.91 1.20
C VAL A 76 -3.73 -6.31 2.60
N TRP A 77 -4.79 -6.42 3.41
CA TRP A 77 -4.72 -6.04 4.83
C TRP A 77 -3.72 -6.88 5.62
N ARG A 78 -3.63 -8.19 5.36
CA ARG A 78 -2.61 -9.06 5.98
C ARG A 78 -1.21 -8.64 5.56
N ILE A 79 -0.97 -8.36 4.28
CA ILE A 79 0.31 -7.84 3.78
C ILE A 79 0.68 -6.51 4.47
N PHE A 80 -0.28 -5.59 4.59
CA PHE A 80 -0.07 -4.33 5.30
C PHE A 80 0.25 -4.55 6.79
N ALA A 81 -0.42 -5.49 7.44
CA ALA A 81 -0.16 -5.83 8.83
C ALA A 81 1.26 -6.41 9.02
N VAL A 82 1.73 -7.25 8.10
CA VAL A 82 3.13 -7.73 8.10
C VAL A 82 4.11 -6.56 8.03
N TRP A 83 3.93 -5.63 7.08
CA TRP A 83 4.76 -4.42 6.99
C TRP A 83 4.72 -3.58 8.28
N ALA A 84 3.56 -3.48 8.93
CA ALA A 84 3.39 -2.62 10.11
C ALA A 84 4.04 -3.16 11.40
N VAL A 85 4.39 -4.46 11.43
CA VAL A 85 4.91 -5.16 12.62
C VAL A 85 6.39 -5.54 12.48
N LEU A 86 6.90 -5.63 11.25
CA LEU A 86 8.33 -5.81 10.97
C LEU A 86 9.12 -4.51 11.16
#